data_AF-A0A919HMA0-F1
#
_entry.id   AF-A0A919HMA0-F1
#
_cell.length_a   1.000
_cell.length_b   1.000
_cell.length_c   1.000
_cell.angle_alpha   90.00
_cell.angle_beta   90.00
_cell.angle_gamma   90.00
#
_symmetry.space_group_name_H-M   'P 1'
#
loop_
_entity.id
_entity.type
_entity.pdbx_description
1 polymer ?
#
loop_
_entity_poly.entity_id
_entity_poly.type
_entity_poly.pdbx_seq_one_letter_code
_entity_poly.pdbx_strand_id
1 'polypeptide(L)' 'MADLRGHQLAMIFQEPMSALNPVLTIGEQLCEPPIRHLSATPKAARHQAIQLLSEVGPRAGTA' A
#
# COMPACT_ATOMS: atom_id res chain seq x y z
N MET A 1 -18.91 -7.59 2.91
CA MET A 1 -18.22 -6.51 3.65
C MET A 1 -16.88 -6.09 3.05
N ALA A 2 -16.30 -6.85 2.10
CA ALA A 2 -15.09 -6.42 1.41
C ALA A 2 -15.30 -5.11 0.62
N ASP A 3 -16.46 -4.92 0.00
CA ASP A 3 -16.73 -3.75 -0.86
C ASP A 3 -16.75 -2.41 -0.12
N LEU A 4 -17.10 -2.41 1.17
CA LEU A 4 -17.11 -1.20 1.99
C LEU A 4 -15.68 -0.76 2.36
N ARG A 5 -14.79 -1.74 2.55
CA ARG A 5 -13.40 -1.53 2.95
C ARG A 5 -12.53 -1.33 1.70
N GLY A 6 -11.64 -0.35 1.72
CA GLY A 6 -10.74 -0.04 0.60
C GLY A 6 -11.23 1.02 -0.39
N HIS A 7 -12.55 1.23 -0.52
CA HIS A 7 -13.11 2.38 -1.27
C HIS A 7 -13.66 3.49 -0.38
N GLN A 8 -14.37 3.12 0.69
CA GLN A 8 -15.09 4.09 1.53
C GLN A 8 -14.54 4.13 2.97
N LEU A 9 -13.89 3.05 3.41
CA LEU A 9 -13.34 2.95 4.76
C LEU A 9 -11.98 2.24 4.75
N ALA A 10 -11.00 2.83 5.43
CA ALA A 10 -9.68 2.23 5.65
C ALA A 10 -9.49 1.92 7.14
N MET A 11 -8.62 0.96 7.44
CA MET A 11 -8.31 0.55 8.81
C MET A 11 -6.81 0.71 9.04
N ILE A 12 -6.43 1.30 10.18
CA ILE A 12 -5.04 1.40 10.62
C ILE A 12 -4.90 0.55 11.89
N PHE A 13 -4.02 -0.44 11.85
CA PHE A 13 -3.76 -1.34 12.97
C PHE A 13 -2.84 -0.64 13.99
N GLN A 14 -3.15 -0.79 15.28
CA GLN A 14 -2.31 -0.27 16.36
C GLN A 14 -1.01 -1.09 16.51
N GLU A 15 -1.06 -2.38 16.17
CA GLU A 15 0.10 -3.27 16.07
C GLU A 15 0.43 -3.49 14.58
N PRO A 16 1.33 -2.69 13.98
CA PRO A 16 1.55 -2.71 12.53
C PRO A 16 2.09 -4.05 12.03
N MET A 17 2.87 -4.76 12.86
CA MET A 17 3.44 -6.06 12.50
C MET A 17 2.38 -7.13 12.26
N SER A 18 1.21 -7.02 12.89
CA SER A 18 0.10 -7.96 12.71
C SER A 18 -0.60 -7.81 11.35
N ALA A 19 -0.38 -6.69 10.67
CA ALA A 19 -0.99 -6.38 9.37
C ALA A 19 -0.04 -6.60 8.19
N LEU A 20 1.25 -6.73 8.45
CA LEU A 20 2.28 -6.90 7.43
C LEU A 20 2.55 -8.39 7.17
N ASN A 21 2.68 -8.74 5.90
CA ASN A 21 3.17 -10.03 5.46
C ASN A 21 4.69 -9.97 5.26
N PRO A 22 5.50 -10.63 6.11
CA PRO A 22 6.96 -10.56 6.04
C PRO A 22 7.56 -11.24 4.81
N VAL A 23 6.78 -12.02 4.07
CA VAL A 23 7.22 -12.66 2.81
C VAL A 23 7.19 -11.67 1.64
N LEU A 24 6.37 -10.61 1.74
CA LEU A 24 6.17 -9.64 0.67
C LEU A 24 7.01 -8.39 0.89
N THR A 25 7.54 -7.83 -0.19
CA THR A 25 8.18 -6.50 -0.14
C THR A 25 7.15 -5.42 0.19
N ILE A 26 7.62 -4.30 0.74
CA ILE A 26 6.76 -3.13 1.00
C ILE A 26 6.07 -2.66 -0.30
N GLY A 27 6.77 -2.70 -1.44
CA GLY A 27 6.21 -2.33 -2.73
C GLY A 27 5.03 -3.21 -3.16
N GLU A 28 5.15 -4.53 -2.98
CA GLU A 28 4.07 -5.48 -3.32
C GLU A 28 2.84 -5.26 -2.44
N GLN A 29 3.05 -5.07 -1.14
CA GLN A 29 1.96 -4.83 -0.18
C GLN A 29 1.24 -3.50 -0.43
N LEU A 30 1.97 -2.46 -0.84
CA LEU A 30 1.37 -1.17 -1.19
C LEU A 30 0.60 -1.21 -2.52
N CYS A 31 0.97 -2.09 -3.44
CA CYS A 31 0.30 -2.23 -4.74
C CYS A 31 -0.98 -3.08 -4.66
N GLU A 32 -1.08 -3.98 -3.68
CA GLU A 32 -2.22 -4.90 -3.56
C GLU A 32 -3.58 -4.20 -3.40
N PRO A 33 -3.77 -3.21 -2.50
CA PRO A 33 -5.07 -2.58 -2.32
C PRO A 33 -5.57 -1.79 -3.56
N PRO A 34 -4.75 -0.97 -4.24
CA PRO A 34 -5.16 -0.31 -5.48
C PRO A 34 -5.55 -1.28 -6.60
N ILE A 35 -4.86 -2.42 -6.72
CA ILE A 35 -5.18 -3.43 -7.73
C ILE A 35 -6.49 -4.14 -7.39
N ARG A 36 -6.67 -4.54 -6.14
CA ARG A 36 -7.83 -5.35 -5.71
C ARG A 36 -9.11 -4.55 -5.55
N HIS A 37 -9.00 -3.31 -5.09
CA HIS A 37 -10.15 -2.48 -4.78
C HIS A 37 -10.34 -1.41 -5.85
N LEU A 38 -9.31 -0.68 -6.24
CA LEU A 38 -9.47 0.51 -7.10
C LEU A 38 -9.37 0.22 -8.62
N SER A 39 -9.34 -1.06 -9.03
CA SER A 39 -9.15 -1.47 -10.43
C SER A 39 -7.90 -0.86 -11.09
N ALA A 40 -6.87 -0.53 -10.30
CA ALA A 40 -5.65 0.05 -10.83
C ALA A 40 -4.83 -0.98 -11.61
N THR A 41 -4.22 -0.54 -12.71
CA THR A 41 -3.23 -1.38 -13.41
C THR A 41 -1.98 -1.55 -12.53
N PRO A 42 -1.21 -2.64 -12.68
CA PRO A 42 0.03 -2.83 -11.91
C PRO A 42 1.01 -1.65 -12.04
N LYS A 43 1.08 -1.03 -13.23
CA LYS A 43 1.90 0.16 -13.47
C LYS A 43 1.40 1.37 -12.69
N ALA A 44 0.10 1.62 -12.69
CA ALA A 44 -0.52 2.73 -11.97
C ALA A 44 -0.38 2.55 -10.45
N ALA A 45 -0.63 1.35 -9.94
CA ALA A 45 -0.49 1.01 -8.52
C ALA A 45 0.95 1.23 -8.04
N ARG A 46 1.94 0.81 -8.83
CA ARG A 46 3.36 1.04 -8.50
C ARG A 46 3.73 2.52 -8.47
N HIS A 47 3.25 3.30 -9.44
CA HIS A 47 3.47 4.75 -9.46
C HIS A 47 2.89 5.42 -8.20
N GLN A 48 1.65 5.06 -7.86
CA GLN A 48 0.98 5.58 -6.67
C GLN A 48 1.70 5.19 -5.37
N ALA A 49 2.16 3.93 -5.25
CA ALA A 49 2.92 3.47 -4.09
C ALA A 49 4.23 4.27 -3.89
N ILE A 50 4.96 4.55 -4.97
CA ILE A 50 6.18 5.38 -4.92
C ILE A 50 5.86 6.81 -4.48
N GLN A 51 4.78 7.38 -5.00
CA GLN A 51 4.35 8.72 -4.63
C GLN A 51 3.98 8.80 -3.14
N LEU A 52 3.17 7.87 -2.64
CA LEU A 52 2.77 7.81 -1.23
C LEU A 52 3.97 7.64 -0.29
N LEU A 53 4.94 6.80 -0.66
CA LEU A 53 6.18 6.66 0.10
C LEU A 53 6.99 7.96 0.13
N SER A 54 7.04 8.68 -0.98
CA SER A 54 7.74 9.96 -1.07
C SER A 54 7.14 11.04 -0.16
N GLU A 55 5.83 10.98 0.10
CA GLU A 55 5.12 11.90 0.99
C GLU A 55 5.40 11.66 2.48
N VAL A 56 5.61 10.39 2.89
CA VAL A 56 5.83 10.02 4.30
C VAL A 56 7.30 9.83 4.67
N GLY A 57 8.18 9.73 3.67
CA GLY A 57 9.63 9.61 3.84
C GLY A 57 10.09 8.19 4.21
N PRO A 58 10.45 7.40 3.19
CA PRO A 58 11.80 6.87 3.14
C PRO A 58 12.49 7.53 1.96
N ARG A 59 13.40 8.48 2.23
CA ARG A 59 14.38 8.88 1.23
C ARG A 59 15.03 7.59 0.73
N ALA A 60 14.91 7.29 -0.56
CA ALA A 60 15.76 6.28 -1.19
C ALA A 60 17.18 6.62 -0.75
N GLY A 61 17.83 5.72 -0.02
CA GLY A 61 19.02 6.00 0.78
C GLY A 61 19.96 6.96 0.06
N THR A 62 20.03 8.19 0.56
CA THR A 62 21.18 9.04 0.33
C THR A 62 22.30 8.39 1.13
N ALA A 63 23.16 7.65 0.43
CA ALA A 63 24.56 7.61 0.79
C ALA A 63 25.14 9.04 0.79
#